data_AF-A0A494X9N4-F1
#
_entry.id   AF-A0A494X9N4-F1
#
_cell.length_a   1.000
_cell.length_b   1.000
_cell.length_c   1.000
_cell.angle_alpha   90.00
_cell.angle_beta   90.00
_cell.angle_gamma   90.00
#
_symmetry.space_group_name_H-M   'P 1'
#
loop_
_entity.id
_entity.type
_entity.pdbx_description
1 polymer ?
#
loop_
_entity_poly.entity_id
_entity_poly.type
_entity_poly.pdbx_seq_one_letter_code
_entity_poly.pdbx_strand_id
1 'polypeptide(L)'
;MLSILDLFSVEQPVWSLDTVCTVIGCSAPTAYRYLRDLVDAGLLARLGNGSYTLGPRIMTLDYQLRTVDPFVREGHAWMHELSEQTGCDCVMTRMFDDEIVDTHRESTGGALGLSYGRGRPRPLFLGAAPKVILAELPRARLKRLFDKYEADVRDAEMGTTLEAFLQRIQKIRKDGYYISRGELEKQVASLGVPLVVEGSQTHAALALVTSLGRFEFMDHGKLLKQLKATADRIAVAVAERGIGTT
;
A
#
# COMPACT_ATOMS: atom_id res chain seq x y z
N MET A 1 -12.42 21.15 3.67
CA MET A 1 -13.51 20.44 2.97
C MET A 1 -13.12 18.99 2.71
N LEU A 2 -12.12 18.70 1.86
CA LEU A 2 -11.72 17.32 1.53
C LEU A 2 -11.30 16.49 2.75
N SER A 3 -10.70 17.12 3.76
CA SER A 3 -10.34 16.47 5.04
C SER A 3 -11.52 15.89 5.83
N ILE A 4 -12.77 16.18 5.45
CA ILE A 4 -13.95 15.48 5.99
C ILE A 4 -13.92 14.00 5.62
N LEU A 5 -13.38 13.64 4.46
CA LEU A 5 -13.30 12.24 4.02
C LEU A 5 -12.39 11.42 4.94
N ASP A 6 -11.38 12.05 5.55
CA ASP A 6 -10.43 11.40 6.46
C ASP A 6 -11.07 11.02 7.82
N LEU A 7 -12.29 11.51 8.11
CA LEU A 7 -13.03 11.15 9.33
C LEU A 7 -13.60 9.72 9.27
N PHE A 8 -13.86 9.22 8.07
CA PHE A 8 -14.55 7.94 7.88
C PHE A 8 -13.58 6.78 8.02
N SER A 9 -13.91 5.83 8.89
CA SER A 9 -13.12 4.61 9.13
C SER A 9 -14.02 3.39 9.20
N VAL A 10 -13.42 2.20 9.28
CA VAL A 10 -14.17 0.94 9.46
C VAL A 10 -14.85 0.94 10.83
N GLU A 11 -14.19 1.48 11.85
CA GLU A 11 -14.66 1.59 13.22
C GLU A 11 -15.71 2.70 13.38
N GLN A 12 -15.61 3.76 12.58
CA GLN A 12 -16.54 4.88 12.57
C GLN A 12 -16.96 5.26 11.14
N PRO A 13 -17.88 4.49 10.53
CA PRO A 13 -18.30 4.67 9.13
C PRO A 13 -19.40 5.72 8.92
N VAL A 14 -19.98 6.23 10.01
CA VAL A 14 -21.14 7.14 10.00
C VAL A 14 -20.89 8.33 10.91
N TRP A 15 -21.15 9.54 10.39
CA TRP A 15 -20.87 10.80 11.08
C TRP A 15 -22.06 11.75 11.05
N SER A 16 -22.32 12.43 12.17
CA SER A 16 -23.35 13.49 12.24
C SER A 16 -22.75 14.88 11.95
N LEU A 17 -23.59 15.85 11.60
CA LEU A 17 -23.14 17.25 11.42
C LEU A 17 -22.43 17.78 12.67
N ASP A 18 -22.99 17.54 13.85
CA ASP A 18 -22.46 18.06 15.12
C ASP A 18 -21.08 17.48 15.44
N THR A 19 -20.91 16.17 15.21
CA THR A 19 -19.61 15.51 15.39
C THR A 19 -18.59 16.02 14.39
N VAL A 20 -18.98 16.24 13.13
CA VAL A 20 -18.09 16.84 12.11
C VAL A 20 -17.67 18.26 12.50
N CYS A 21 -18.60 19.10 12.98
CA CYS A 21 -18.29 20.44 13.44
C CYS A 21 -17.26 20.42 14.57
N THR A 22 -17.44 19.49 15.51
CA THR A 22 -16.56 19.32 16.68
C THR A 22 -15.16 18.92 16.28
N VAL A 23 -15.01 17.91 15.41
CA VAL A 23 -13.70 17.36 15.03
C VAL A 23 -12.94 18.28 14.07
N ILE A 24 -13.64 18.91 13.12
CA ILE A 24 -13.01 19.81 12.15
C ILE A 24 -12.82 21.23 12.69
N GLY A 25 -13.50 21.58 13.79
CA GLY A 25 -13.40 22.89 14.41
C GLY A 25 -14.00 24.01 13.55
N CYS A 26 -15.11 23.73 12.87
CA CYS A 26 -15.79 24.73 12.03
C CYS A 26 -17.26 24.93 12.42
N SER A 27 -17.81 26.10 12.09
CA SER A 27 -19.21 26.46 12.38
C SER A 27 -20.20 25.54 11.65
N ALA A 28 -21.37 25.27 12.24
CA ALA A 28 -22.41 24.46 11.62
C ALA A 28 -22.82 24.87 10.19
N PRO A 29 -23.00 26.16 9.84
CA PRO A 29 -23.30 26.55 8.46
C PRO A 29 -22.19 26.18 7.46
N THR A 30 -20.93 26.29 7.89
CA THR A 30 -19.75 25.94 7.08
C THR A 30 -19.63 24.43 6.90
N ALA A 31 -19.76 23.65 7.98
CA ALA A 31 -19.75 22.19 7.92
C ALA A 31 -20.89 21.67 7.04
N TYR A 32 -22.09 22.22 7.19
CA TYR A 32 -23.26 21.85 6.39
C TYR A 32 -23.02 22.11 4.91
N ARG A 33 -22.45 23.27 4.53
CA ARG A 33 -22.08 23.56 3.15
C ARG A 33 -21.09 22.53 2.61
N TYR A 34 -20.02 22.23 3.34
CA TYR A 34 -19.03 21.23 2.91
C TYR A 34 -19.62 19.83 2.75
N LEU A 35 -20.45 19.39 3.71
CA LEU A 35 -21.11 18.09 3.64
C LEU A 35 -22.06 18.02 2.45
N ARG A 36 -22.83 19.09 2.20
CA ARG A 36 -23.70 19.17 1.02
C ARG A 36 -22.88 19.11 -0.28
N ASP A 37 -21.81 19.90 -0.41
CA ASP A 37 -20.98 19.90 -1.62
C ASP A 37 -20.37 18.51 -1.89
N LEU A 38 -19.97 17.78 -0.84
CA LEU A 38 -19.47 16.41 -0.95
C LEU A 38 -20.57 15.39 -1.29
N VAL A 39 -21.80 15.58 -0.79
CA VAL A 39 -22.97 14.77 -1.15
C VAL A 39 -23.37 15.00 -2.60
N ASP A 40 -23.43 16.26 -3.05
CA ASP A 40 -23.74 16.64 -4.42
C ASP A 40 -22.68 16.10 -5.39
N ALA A 41 -21.43 16.07 -4.97
CA ALA A 41 -20.33 15.43 -5.69
C ALA A 41 -20.37 13.89 -5.64
N GLY A 42 -21.27 13.27 -4.88
CA GLY A 42 -21.41 11.81 -4.71
C GLY A 42 -20.32 11.14 -3.87
N LEU A 43 -19.44 11.92 -3.23
CA LEU A 43 -18.34 11.45 -2.38
C LEU A 43 -18.84 11.07 -0.97
N LEU A 44 -19.94 11.69 -0.53
CA LEU A 44 -20.70 11.30 0.66
C LEU A 44 -22.14 10.94 0.28
N ALA A 45 -22.80 10.19 1.15
CA ALA A 45 -24.23 9.92 1.09
C ALA A 45 -24.88 10.31 2.41
N ARG A 46 -26.07 10.92 2.33
CA ARG A 46 -26.87 11.28 3.51
C ARG A 46 -27.81 10.14 3.88
N LEU A 47 -27.78 9.73 5.14
CA LEU A 47 -28.64 8.70 5.71
C LEU A 47 -29.98 9.30 6.19
N GLY A 48 -31.00 8.44 6.35
CA GLY A 48 -32.36 8.87 6.72
C GLY A 48 -32.46 9.60 8.07
N ASN A 49 -31.53 9.35 9.00
CA ASN A 49 -31.43 10.05 10.28
C ASN A 49 -30.64 11.38 10.20
N GLY A 50 -30.26 11.83 8.99
CA GLY A 50 -29.52 13.06 8.77
C GLY A 50 -28.00 12.96 8.94
N SER A 51 -27.47 11.79 9.30
CA SER A 51 -26.02 11.50 9.32
C SER A 51 -25.47 11.24 7.91
N TYR A 52 -24.16 11.09 7.80
CA TYR A 52 -23.41 10.96 6.55
C TYR A 52 -22.56 9.70 6.55
N THR A 53 -22.34 9.10 5.39
CA THR A 53 -21.41 7.99 5.13
C THR A 53 -20.69 8.20 3.79
N LEU A 54 -19.72 7.35 3.46
CA LEU A 54 -19.05 7.41 2.15
C LEU A 54 -20.03 7.14 1.01
N GLY A 55 -19.93 7.93 -0.05
CA GLY A 55 -20.83 7.89 -1.19
C GLY A 55 -20.38 6.90 -2.28
N PRO A 56 -21.31 6.48 -3.16
CA PRO A 56 -21.05 5.47 -4.19
C PRO A 56 -20.01 5.88 -5.24
N ARG A 57 -19.73 7.18 -5.41
CA ARG A 57 -18.71 7.66 -6.35
C ARG A 57 -17.32 7.13 -6.00
N ILE A 58 -17.04 6.86 -4.73
CA ILE A 58 -15.77 6.27 -4.29
C ILE A 58 -15.55 4.91 -4.98
N MET A 59 -16.59 4.08 -5.07
CA MET A 59 -16.52 2.78 -5.73
C MET A 59 -16.32 2.90 -7.25
N THR A 60 -16.99 3.88 -7.88
CA THR A 60 -16.84 4.14 -9.32
C THR A 60 -15.42 4.60 -9.66
N LEU A 61 -14.85 5.50 -8.85
CA LEU A 61 -13.48 5.99 -9.04
C LEU A 61 -12.45 4.88 -8.82
N ASP A 62 -12.62 4.05 -7.79
CA ASP A 62 -11.74 2.90 -7.54
C ASP A 62 -11.84 1.84 -8.66
N TYR A 63 -13.02 1.60 -9.22
CA TYR A 63 -13.19 0.76 -10.40
C TYR A 63 -12.44 1.31 -11.62
N GLN A 64 -12.60 2.62 -11.91
CA GLN A 64 -11.89 3.26 -13.02
C GLN A 64 -10.38 3.15 -12.83
N LEU A 65 -9.89 3.50 -11.65
CA LEU A 65 -8.47 3.40 -11.29
C LEU A 65 -7.93 1.98 -11.52
N ARG A 66 -8.62 0.94 -11.03
CA ARG A 66 -8.21 -0.46 -11.25
C ARG A 66 -8.15 -0.86 -12.73
N THR A 67 -9.13 -0.37 -13.50
CA THR A 67 -9.29 -0.79 -14.89
C THR A 67 -8.19 -0.22 -15.79
N VAL A 68 -7.71 0.99 -15.47
CA VAL A 68 -6.72 1.70 -16.28
C VAL A 68 -5.30 1.66 -15.71
N ASP A 69 -5.10 1.23 -14.47
CA ASP A 69 -3.77 1.10 -13.87
C ASP A 69 -2.94 0.05 -14.64
N PRO A 70 -1.84 0.46 -15.31
CA PRO A 70 -1.06 -0.45 -16.14
C PRO A 70 -0.40 -1.55 -15.31
N PHE A 71 0.00 -1.29 -14.07
CA PHE A 71 0.61 -2.29 -13.21
C PHE A 71 -0.38 -3.40 -12.86
N VAL A 72 -1.62 -3.04 -12.50
CA VAL A 72 -2.67 -4.02 -12.20
C VAL A 72 -3.05 -4.79 -13.46
N ARG A 73 -3.25 -4.08 -14.57
CA ARG A 73 -3.69 -4.67 -15.84
C ARG A 73 -2.67 -5.65 -16.41
N GLU A 74 -1.39 -5.30 -16.40
CA GLU A 74 -0.33 -6.21 -16.88
C GLU A 74 0.03 -7.27 -15.84
N GLY A 75 -0.04 -6.93 -14.55
CA GLY A 75 0.45 -7.78 -13.48
C GLY A 75 -0.50 -8.89 -13.03
N HIS A 76 -1.81 -8.69 -13.16
CA HIS A 76 -2.83 -9.60 -12.63
C HIS A 76 -2.55 -11.07 -13.00
N ALA A 77 -2.39 -11.39 -14.29
CA ALA A 77 -2.23 -12.77 -14.74
C ALA A 77 -0.96 -13.45 -14.18
N TRP A 78 0.16 -12.73 -14.15
CA TRP A 78 1.41 -13.27 -13.63
C TRP A 78 1.42 -13.38 -12.11
N MET A 79 0.80 -12.43 -11.40
CA MET A 79 0.61 -12.52 -9.95
C MET A 79 -0.28 -13.71 -9.59
N HIS A 80 -1.31 -13.97 -10.40
CA HIS A 80 -2.23 -15.09 -10.21
C HIS A 80 -1.48 -16.42 -10.37
N GLU A 81 -0.77 -16.59 -11.48
CA GLU A 81 0.06 -17.77 -11.74
C GLU A 81 1.09 -17.99 -10.62
N LEU A 82 1.77 -16.94 -10.17
CA LEU A 82 2.72 -17.04 -9.07
C LEU A 82 2.05 -17.44 -7.76
N SER A 83 0.85 -16.92 -7.49
CA SER A 83 0.06 -17.30 -6.31
C SER A 83 -0.32 -18.78 -6.37
N GLU A 84 -0.79 -19.29 -7.52
CA GLU A 84 -1.12 -20.71 -7.71
C GLU A 84 0.10 -21.62 -7.52
N GLN A 85 1.25 -21.26 -8.11
CA GLN A 85 2.46 -22.07 -8.06
C GLN A 85 3.06 -22.15 -6.65
N THR A 86 2.97 -21.06 -5.88
CA THR A 86 3.59 -20.96 -4.56
C THR A 86 2.60 -21.27 -3.45
N GLY A 87 1.30 -21.19 -3.73
CA GLY A 87 0.22 -21.13 -2.75
C GLY A 87 0.32 -19.92 -1.81
N CYS A 88 1.20 -18.95 -2.06
CA CYS A 88 1.29 -17.71 -1.28
C CYS A 88 0.37 -16.66 -1.87
N ASP A 89 -0.01 -15.68 -1.05
CA ASP A 89 -0.65 -14.48 -1.59
C ASP A 89 0.42 -13.65 -2.30
N CYS A 90 0.08 -13.16 -3.50
CA CYS A 90 0.94 -12.24 -4.24
C CYS A 90 0.37 -10.83 -4.12
N VAL A 91 1.13 -9.91 -3.52
CA VAL A 91 0.68 -8.55 -3.21
C VAL A 91 1.56 -7.56 -3.95
N MET A 92 0.92 -6.65 -4.69
CA MET A 92 1.57 -5.51 -5.32
C MET A 92 1.31 -4.26 -4.50
N THR A 93 2.38 -3.55 -4.16
CA THR A 93 2.35 -2.38 -3.27
C THR A 93 3.01 -1.20 -3.96
N ARG A 94 2.45 0.01 -3.82
CA ARG A 94 2.98 1.25 -4.39
C ARG A 94 3.11 2.33 -3.33
N MET A 95 4.03 3.26 -3.56
CA MET A 95 4.18 4.47 -2.75
C MET A 95 3.54 5.67 -3.44
N PHE A 96 2.67 6.37 -2.72
CA PHE A 96 2.09 7.66 -3.10
C PHE A 96 2.52 8.68 -2.05
N ASP A 97 3.37 9.63 -2.43
CA ASP A 97 4.03 10.54 -1.48
C ASP A 97 4.70 9.80 -0.31
N ASP A 98 4.25 10.01 0.93
CA ASP A 98 4.77 9.33 2.11
C ASP A 98 3.83 8.20 2.57
N GLU A 99 2.95 7.71 1.70
CA GLU A 99 2.01 6.62 1.99
C GLU A 99 2.31 5.37 1.18
N ILE A 100 2.19 4.22 1.81
CA ILE A 100 2.34 2.91 1.17
C ILE A 100 0.97 2.26 1.10
N VAL A 101 0.56 1.87 -0.10
CA VAL A 101 -0.77 1.30 -0.35
C VAL A 101 -0.62 0.02 -1.17
N ASP A 102 -1.26 -1.05 -0.70
CA ASP A 102 -1.41 -2.23 -1.54
C ASP A 102 -2.39 -1.89 -2.67
N THR A 103 -2.00 -2.20 -3.90
CA THR A 103 -2.75 -1.84 -5.11
C THR A 103 -3.39 -3.05 -5.76
N HIS A 104 -2.80 -4.23 -5.62
CA HIS A 104 -3.39 -5.49 -6.09
C HIS A 104 -3.00 -6.66 -5.20
N ARG A 105 -3.88 -7.67 -5.12
CA ARG A 105 -3.64 -8.91 -4.39
C ARG A 105 -4.26 -10.09 -5.12
N GLU A 106 -3.47 -11.13 -5.31
CA GLU A 106 -3.91 -12.46 -5.75
C GLU A 106 -3.77 -13.45 -4.59
N SER A 107 -4.76 -14.33 -4.42
CA SER A 107 -4.80 -15.31 -3.34
C SER A 107 -5.54 -16.57 -3.79
N THR A 108 -4.79 -17.63 -4.08
CA THR A 108 -5.33 -18.90 -4.61
C THR A 108 -5.14 -20.07 -3.64
N GLY A 109 -4.21 -19.98 -2.69
CA GLY A 109 -3.87 -21.03 -1.71
C GLY A 109 -4.72 -21.03 -0.42
N GLY A 110 -5.86 -20.36 -0.41
CA GLY A 110 -6.65 -20.06 0.79
C GLY A 110 -6.24 -18.70 1.38
N ALA A 111 -7.20 -17.77 1.38
CA ALA A 111 -6.92 -16.40 1.80
C ALA A 111 -6.47 -16.35 3.26
N LEU A 112 -5.23 -15.92 3.48
CA LEU A 112 -4.85 -15.42 4.79
C LEU A 112 -5.82 -14.28 5.13
N GLY A 113 -6.36 -14.31 6.36
CA GLY A 113 -7.13 -13.21 6.93
C GLY A 113 -6.23 -12.01 7.23
N LEU A 114 -5.50 -11.53 6.23
CA LEU A 114 -4.63 -10.38 6.33
C LEU A 114 -5.50 -9.17 6.69
N SER A 115 -5.06 -8.43 7.70
CA SER A 115 -5.70 -7.17 8.08
C SER A 115 -5.40 -6.04 7.09
N TYR A 116 -4.66 -6.33 6.01
CA TYR A 116 -4.27 -5.40 4.95
C TYR A 116 -4.65 -5.93 3.56
N GLY A 117 -4.68 -5.02 2.59
CA GLY A 117 -5.15 -5.27 1.24
C GLY A 117 -5.40 -3.97 0.48
N ARG A 118 -6.01 -4.07 -0.70
CA ARG A 118 -6.17 -2.90 -1.58
C ARG A 118 -6.84 -1.73 -0.86
N GLY A 119 -6.21 -0.55 -0.94
CA GLY A 119 -6.74 0.68 -0.36
C GLY A 119 -6.52 0.84 1.14
N ARG A 120 -5.82 -0.09 1.81
CA ARG A 120 -5.40 0.08 3.20
C ARG A 120 -3.97 0.65 3.26
N PRO A 121 -3.75 1.76 3.98
CA PRO A 121 -2.42 2.27 4.25
C PRO A 121 -1.58 1.25 5.02
N ARG A 122 -0.28 1.20 4.72
CA ARG A 122 0.70 0.38 5.43
C ARG A 122 1.70 1.26 6.19
N PRO A 123 2.20 0.81 7.35
CA PRO A 123 3.32 1.46 8.00
C PRO A 123 4.52 1.52 7.05
N LEU A 124 5.15 2.69 6.95
CA LEU A 124 6.25 2.96 6.01
C LEU A 124 7.46 2.05 6.21
N PHE A 125 7.72 1.64 7.45
CA PHE A 125 8.96 0.97 7.82
C PHE A 125 8.78 -0.50 8.22
N LEU A 126 7.57 -1.07 8.13
CA LEU A 126 7.29 -2.45 8.53
C LEU A 126 6.85 -3.32 7.35
N GLY A 127 7.45 -4.51 7.23
CA GLY A 127 7.10 -5.45 6.16
C GLY A 127 8.07 -5.40 4.97
N ALA A 128 7.98 -6.42 4.12
CA ALA A 128 8.91 -6.55 3.01
C ALA A 128 8.70 -5.50 1.92
N ALA A 129 7.45 -5.30 1.49
CA ALA A 129 7.13 -4.36 0.41
C ALA A 129 7.54 -2.91 0.74
N PRO A 130 7.20 -2.32 1.91
CA PRO A 130 7.64 -0.97 2.23
C PRO A 130 9.16 -0.83 2.27
N LYS A 131 9.86 -1.79 2.89
CA LYS A 131 11.33 -1.73 3.02
C LYS A 131 12.07 -1.83 1.68
N VAL A 132 11.59 -2.64 0.73
CA VAL A 132 12.19 -2.67 -0.62
C VAL A 132 11.83 -1.43 -1.45
N ILE A 133 10.64 -0.85 -1.28
CA ILE A 133 10.29 0.44 -1.89
C ILE A 133 11.22 1.54 -1.38
N LEU A 134 11.40 1.64 -0.05
CA LEU A 134 12.33 2.58 0.57
C LEU A 134 13.75 2.38 0.04
N ALA A 135 14.15 1.13 -0.20
CA ALA A 135 15.43 0.81 -0.80
C ALA A 135 15.62 1.38 -2.20
N GLU A 136 14.58 1.75 -2.94
CA GLU A 136 14.72 2.39 -4.26
C GLU A 136 14.71 3.93 -4.20
N LEU A 137 14.47 4.53 -3.03
CA LEU A 137 14.34 5.98 -2.93
C LEU A 137 15.69 6.73 -3.00
N PRO A 138 15.71 7.95 -3.54
CA PRO A 138 16.88 8.83 -3.45
C PRO A 138 17.23 9.17 -2.00
N ARG A 139 18.53 9.35 -1.71
CA ARG A 139 19.03 9.69 -0.36
C ARG A 139 18.33 10.90 0.26
N ALA A 140 18.02 11.92 -0.53
CA ALA A 140 17.33 13.12 -0.06
C ALA A 140 15.91 12.81 0.46
N ARG A 141 15.17 11.91 -0.20
CA ARG A 141 13.83 11.49 0.22
C ARG A 141 13.91 10.61 1.47
N LEU A 142 14.90 9.71 1.54
CA LEU A 142 15.16 8.90 2.74
C LEU A 142 15.47 9.76 3.97
N LYS A 143 16.30 10.80 3.82
CA LYS A 143 16.57 11.74 4.90
C LYS A 143 15.30 12.43 5.38
N ARG A 144 14.48 12.94 4.45
CA ARG A 144 13.19 13.57 4.79
C ARG A 144 12.27 12.63 5.56
N LEU A 145 12.17 11.37 5.14
CA LEU A 145 11.35 10.36 5.81
C LEU A 145 11.87 10.06 7.21
N PHE A 146 13.19 9.93 7.37
CA PHE A 146 13.82 9.74 8.69
C PHE A 146 13.51 10.91 9.64
N ASP A 147 13.73 12.13 9.19
CA ASP A 147 13.52 13.33 10.01
C ASP A 147 12.03 13.50 10.42
N LYS A 148 11.10 13.09 9.54
CA LYS A 148 9.65 13.21 9.76
C LYS A 148 9.08 12.09 10.64
N TYR A 149 9.64 10.88 10.54
CA TYR A 149 9.10 9.66 11.15
C TYR A 149 10.13 8.93 12.03
N GLU A 150 10.97 9.67 12.77
CA GLU A 150 12.06 9.12 13.58
C GLU A 150 11.58 8.04 14.56
N ALA A 151 10.41 8.26 15.19
CA ALA A 151 9.82 7.29 16.11
C ALA A 151 9.47 5.97 15.40
N ASP A 152 8.81 6.03 14.24
CA ASP A 152 8.42 4.85 13.47
C ASP A 152 9.65 4.10 12.94
N VAL A 153 10.72 4.81 12.56
CA VAL A 153 12.00 4.20 12.15
C VAL A 153 12.62 3.43 13.31
N ARG A 154 12.61 4.00 14.51
CA ARG A 154 13.13 3.34 15.71
C ARG A 154 12.31 2.12 16.08
N ASP A 155 10.99 2.24 16.07
CA ASP A 155 10.06 1.17 16.45
C ASP A 155 10.07 0.02 15.43
N ALA A 156 10.36 0.31 14.17
CA ALA A 156 10.60 -0.69 13.12
C ALA A 156 12.01 -1.31 13.16
N GLU A 157 12.81 -0.97 14.16
CA GLU A 157 14.21 -1.38 14.33
C GLU A 157 15.06 -1.07 13.09
N MET A 158 14.75 0.03 12.39
CA MET A 158 15.39 0.45 11.14
C MET A 158 16.53 1.45 11.35
N GLY A 159 16.70 2.01 12.55
CA GLY A 159 17.90 2.79 12.92
C GLY A 159 17.61 3.72 14.09
N THR A 160 18.62 4.09 14.86
CA THR A 160 18.51 5.19 15.84
C THR A 160 19.20 6.47 15.35
N THR A 161 19.97 6.40 14.26
CA THR A 161 20.59 7.55 13.59
C THR A 161 20.32 7.48 12.09
N LEU A 162 20.42 8.62 11.42
CA LEU A 162 20.29 8.70 9.96
C LEU A 162 21.30 7.78 9.27
N GLU A 163 22.54 7.72 9.75
CA GLU A 163 23.59 6.87 9.19
C GLU A 163 23.22 5.39 9.33
N ALA A 164 22.75 4.95 10.50
CA ALA A 164 22.33 3.57 10.72
C ALA A 164 21.12 3.19 9.84
N PHE A 165 20.16 4.11 9.70
CA PHE A 165 19.02 3.95 8.81
C PHE A 165 19.44 3.79 7.36
N LEU A 166 20.30 4.70 6.86
CA LEU A 166 20.79 4.66 5.49
C LEU A 166 21.63 3.41 5.21
N GLN A 167 22.44 2.93 6.15
CA GLN A 167 23.20 1.69 6.02
C GLN A 167 22.28 0.46 5.89
N ARG A 168 21.21 0.40 6.71
CA ARG A 168 20.21 -0.67 6.62
C ARG A 168 19.50 -0.66 5.28
N ILE A 169 19.05 0.51 4.83
CA ILE A 169 18.42 0.67 3.50
C ILE A 169 19.38 0.28 2.37
N GLN A 170 20.66 0.66 2.46
CA GLN A 170 21.67 0.31 1.45
C GLN A 170 21.91 -1.21 1.38
N LYS A 171 21.87 -1.90 2.52
CA LYS A 171 21.94 -3.38 2.56
C LYS A 171 20.77 -3.99 1.78
N ILE A 172 19.55 -3.52 2.03
CA ILE A 172 18.33 -4.01 1.34
C ILE A 172 18.43 -3.76 -0.17
N ARG A 173 18.89 -2.57 -0.58
CA ARG A 173 19.15 -2.24 -2.00
C ARG A 173 20.15 -3.20 -2.62
N LYS A 174 21.26 -3.50 -1.93
CA LYS A 174 22.31 -4.39 -2.42
C LYS A 174 21.82 -5.83 -2.57
N ASP A 175 21.03 -6.31 -1.61
CA ASP A 175 20.47 -7.66 -1.64
C ASP A 175 19.37 -7.78 -2.72
N GLY A 176 18.64 -6.69 -2.98
CA GLY A 176 17.59 -6.59 -3.99
C GLY A 176 16.31 -7.33 -3.60
N TYR A 177 16.14 -7.60 -2.31
CA TYR A 177 14.93 -8.16 -1.70
C TYR A 177 14.93 -7.91 -0.19
N TYR A 178 13.79 -8.16 0.46
CA TYR A 178 13.70 -8.20 1.91
C TYR A 178 12.78 -9.34 2.36
N ILE A 179 13.13 -9.99 3.47
CA ILE A 179 12.26 -10.96 4.14
C ILE A 179 11.81 -10.38 5.47
N SER A 180 10.51 -10.15 5.60
CA SER A 180 9.88 -9.75 6.85
C SER A 180 9.29 -10.96 7.55
N ARG A 181 9.57 -11.10 8.85
CA ARG A 181 9.07 -12.17 9.71
C ARG A 181 8.36 -11.56 10.90
N GLY A 182 7.04 -11.59 10.91
CA GLY A 182 6.27 -11.12 12.05
C GLY A 182 6.32 -9.61 12.31
N GLU A 183 6.84 -8.79 11.39
CA GLU A 183 7.07 -7.36 11.66
C GLU A 183 5.78 -6.54 11.69
N LEU A 184 4.81 -6.87 10.83
CA LEU A 184 3.50 -6.20 10.81
C LEU A 184 2.47 -7.01 11.60
N GLU A 185 2.32 -8.29 11.25
CA GLU A 185 1.48 -9.24 11.95
C GLU A 185 2.35 -10.43 12.37
N LYS A 186 2.40 -10.75 13.67
CA LYS A 186 3.34 -11.73 14.25
C LYS A 186 3.31 -13.10 13.58
N GLN A 187 2.15 -13.52 13.11
CA GLN A 187 1.92 -14.82 12.44
C GLN A 187 2.20 -14.81 10.94
N VAL A 188 2.61 -13.69 10.35
CA VAL A 188 2.78 -13.53 8.90
C VAL A 188 4.25 -13.32 8.55
N ALA A 189 4.68 -13.93 7.45
CA ALA A 189 5.96 -13.66 6.81
C ALA A 189 5.73 -13.17 5.38
N SER A 190 6.66 -12.36 4.90
CA SER A 190 6.66 -11.91 3.50
C SER A 190 8.05 -11.82 2.92
N LEU A 191 8.16 -12.15 1.63
CA LEU A 191 9.35 -11.96 0.80
C LEU A 191 9.00 -10.93 -0.27
N GLY A 192 9.71 -9.80 -0.29
CA GLY A 192 9.44 -8.68 -1.21
C GLY A 192 10.62 -8.39 -2.11
N VAL A 193 10.34 -7.96 -3.34
CA VAL A 193 11.31 -7.46 -4.32
C VAL A 193 10.83 -6.12 -4.89
N PRO A 194 11.73 -5.23 -5.32
CA PRO A 194 11.33 -4.00 -5.99
C PRO A 194 10.69 -4.31 -7.35
N LEU A 195 9.68 -3.54 -7.73
CA LEU A 195 9.04 -3.58 -9.04
C LEU A 195 9.37 -2.26 -9.75
N VAL A 196 10.49 -2.25 -10.47
CA VAL A 196 11.05 -1.06 -11.11
C VAL A 196 10.73 -1.10 -12.60
N VAL A 197 10.06 -0.06 -13.09
CA VAL A 197 9.80 0.11 -14.52
C VAL A 197 10.70 1.22 -15.05
N GLU A 198 11.46 0.93 -16.10
CA GLU A 198 12.36 1.91 -16.71
C GLU A 198 11.59 3.15 -17.17
N GLY A 199 12.13 4.34 -16.87
CA GLY A 199 11.48 5.62 -17.17
C GLY A 199 10.32 6.00 -16.22
N SER A 200 9.92 5.12 -15.30
CA SER A 200 8.88 5.40 -14.31
C SER A 200 9.42 6.14 -13.08
N GLN A 201 8.62 7.08 -12.57
CA GLN A 201 8.80 7.65 -11.23
C GLN A 201 8.02 6.88 -10.14
N THR A 202 7.32 5.80 -10.53
CA THR A 202 6.58 4.97 -9.58
C THR A 202 7.54 4.11 -8.78
N HIS A 203 7.44 4.19 -7.45
CA HIS A 203 8.08 3.22 -6.56
C HIS A 203 7.07 2.13 -6.19
N ALA A 204 7.37 0.90 -6.58
CA ALA A 204 6.51 -0.24 -6.36
C ALA A 204 7.31 -1.47 -5.89
N ALA A 205 6.58 -2.44 -5.34
CA ALA A 205 7.13 -3.72 -4.93
C ALA A 205 6.13 -4.84 -5.21
N LEU A 206 6.68 -6.04 -5.37
CA LEU A 206 5.93 -7.28 -5.41
C LEU A 206 6.36 -8.14 -4.23
N ALA A 207 5.40 -8.72 -3.52
CA ALA A 207 5.68 -9.56 -2.36
C ALA A 207 4.86 -10.85 -2.36
N LEU A 208 5.50 -11.93 -1.93
CA LEU A 208 4.82 -13.15 -1.52
C LEU A 208 4.57 -13.10 -0.03
N VAL A 209 3.33 -13.37 0.37
CA VAL A 209 2.88 -13.33 1.76
C VAL A 209 2.32 -14.70 2.14
N THR A 210 2.77 -15.24 3.27
CA THR A 210 2.19 -16.46 3.82
C THR A 210 2.28 -16.51 5.35
N SER A 211 1.74 -17.55 5.99
CA SER A 211 1.91 -17.72 7.43
C SER A 211 3.38 -17.97 7.76
N LEU A 212 3.86 -17.41 8.88
CA LEU A 212 5.24 -17.58 9.33
C LEU A 212 5.62 -19.06 9.45
N GLY A 213 4.72 -19.87 10.04
CA GLY A 213 4.94 -21.30 10.20
C GLY A 213 5.14 -22.03 8.87
N ARG A 214 4.38 -21.68 7.81
CA ARG A 214 4.57 -22.27 6.48
C ARG A 214 5.85 -21.75 5.82
N PHE A 215 6.11 -20.45 5.93
CA PHE A 215 7.22 -19.78 5.28
C PHE A 215 8.58 -20.38 5.65
N GLU A 216 8.79 -20.80 6.89
CA GLU A 216 10.07 -21.39 7.34
C GLU A 216 10.40 -22.73 6.68
N PHE A 217 9.42 -23.47 6.14
CA PHE A 217 9.65 -24.72 5.43
C PHE A 217 9.70 -24.57 3.91
N MET A 218 9.56 -23.34 3.40
CA MET A 218 9.61 -23.06 1.96
C MET A 218 11.05 -22.81 1.50
N ASP A 219 11.33 -23.16 0.24
CA ASP A 219 12.60 -22.80 -0.41
C ASP A 219 12.62 -21.31 -0.77
N HIS A 220 13.18 -20.47 0.12
CA HIS A 220 13.26 -19.03 -0.08
C HIS A 220 14.06 -18.64 -1.34
N GLY A 221 15.05 -19.43 -1.74
CA GLY A 221 15.84 -19.18 -2.94
C GLY A 221 15.01 -19.37 -4.21
N LYS A 222 14.22 -20.45 -4.27
CA LYS A 222 13.27 -20.70 -5.34
C LYS A 222 12.18 -19.63 -5.40
N LEU A 223 11.58 -19.28 -4.26
CA LEU A 223 10.56 -18.23 -4.18
C LEU A 223 11.11 -16.88 -4.65
N LEU A 224 12.31 -16.50 -4.21
CA LEU A 224 12.95 -15.26 -4.63
C LEU A 224 13.19 -15.22 -6.13
N LYS A 225 13.65 -16.33 -6.72
CA LYS A 225 13.85 -16.44 -8.17
C LYS A 225 12.55 -16.29 -8.95
N GLN A 226 11.48 -16.97 -8.52
CA GLN A 226 10.16 -16.87 -9.16
C GLN A 226 9.58 -15.45 -9.02
N LEU A 227 9.71 -14.85 -7.85
CA LEU A 227 9.22 -13.51 -7.55
C LEU A 227 9.95 -12.44 -8.37
N LYS A 228 11.30 -12.49 -8.45
CA LYS A 228 12.09 -11.58 -9.31
C LYS A 228 11.71 -11.72 -10.78
N ALA A 229 11.65 -12.95 -11.29
CA ALA A 229 11.26 -13.20 -12.69
C ALA A 229 9.85 -12.68 -13.00
N THR A 230 8.93 -12.76 -12.03
CA THR A 230 7.57 -12.21 -12.16
C THR A 230 7.60 -10.68 -12.17
N ALA A 231 8.34 -10.05 -11.26
CA ALA A 231 8.49 -8.60 -11.24
C ALA A 231 9.10 -8.06 -12.54
N ASP A 232 10.12 -8.73 -13.09
CA ASP A 232 10.75 -8.33 -14.35
C ASP A 232 9.77 -8.40 -15.53
N ARG A 233 8.95 -9.47 -15.62
CA ARG A 233 7.91 -9.60 -16.65
C ARG A 233 6.88 -8.48 -16.56
N ILE A 234 6.41 -8.18 -15.34
CA ILE A 234 5.50 -7.07 -15.08
C ILE A 234 6.12 -5.75 -15.54
N ALA A 235 7.36 -5.49 -15.16
CA ALA A 235 8.04 -4.26 -15.51
C ALA A 235 8.16 -4.06 -17.03
N VAL A 236 8.55 -5.11 -17.77
CA VAL A 236 8.67 -5.05 -19.23
C VAL A 236 7.33 -4.74 -19.89
N ALA A 237 6.25 -5.45 -19.54
CA ALA A 237 4.95 -5.19 -20.17
C ALA A 237 4.36 -3.81 -19.80
N VAL A 238 4.60 -3.33 -18.58
CA VAL A 238 4.20 -1.97 -18.20
C VAL A 238 4.98 -0.93 -19.01
N ALA A 239 6.28 -1.13 -19.24
CA ALA A 239 7.09 -0.23 -20.07
C ALA A 239 6.63 -0.21 -21.54
N GLU A 240 6.36 -1.39 -22.14
CA GLU A 240 5.95 -1.52 -23.54
C GLU A 240 4.61 -0.85 -23.86
N ARG A 241 3.67 -0.85 -22.91
CA ARG A 241 2.36 -0.19 -23.08
C ARG A 241 2.39 1.31 -22.87
N GLY A 242 3.50 1.84 -22.34
CA GLY A 242 3.64 3.23 -21.92
C GLY A 242 2.94 3.48 -20.59
N ILE A 243 3.68 4.00 -19.63
CA ILE A 243 3.10 4.52 -18.40
C ILE A 243 2.45 5.85 -18.79
N GLY A 244 1.12 5.90 -18.84
CA GLY A 244 0.42 7.17 -18.96
C GLY A 244 0.94 8.09 -17.85
N THR A 245 1.76 9.06 -18.22
CA THR A 245 2.23 10.12 -17.32
C THR A 245 1.01 10.95 -16.96
N THR A 246 0.36 10.61 -15.86
CA THR A 246 -0.58 11.47 -15.14
C THR A 246 0.04 11.84 -13.81
#